data_AF-A0A4R1BDK9-F1
#
_entry.id   AF-A0A4R1BDK9-F1
#
_cell.length_a   1.000
_cell.length_b   1.000
_cell.length_c   1.000
_cell.angle_alpha   90.00
_cell.angle_beta   90.00
_cell.angle_gamma   90.00
#
_symmetry.space_group_name_H-M   'P 1'
#
loop_
_entity.id
_entity.type
_entity.pdbx_description
1 polymer ?
#
loop_
_entity_poly.entity_id
_entity_poly.type
_entity_poly.pdbx_seq_one_letter_code
_entity_poly.pdbx_strand_id
1 'polypeptide(L)'
;MNNRYASAVLAALMGLSVAACASTSEQAAAPAEPAKPTLSAEAQAALAQAQADAKAAQASFTYWIPAESALKKAQEAAKVADSATVIKQAQMVSALCKVSAHQPDYPSTEMK
;
A
#
# COMPACT_ATOMS: atom_id res chain seq x y z
N MET A 1 -28.41 31.69 2.88
CA MET A 1 -27.27 31.73 3.84
C MET A 1 -26.44 30.48 3.55
N ASN A 2 -25.57 30.53 2.54
CA ASN A 2 -24.12 30.87 2.63
C ASN A 2 -23.37 29.80 3.45
N ASN A 3 -22.29 29.15 3.05
CA ASN A 3 -21.33 29.31 1.94
C ASN A 3 -20.44 28.03 1.91
N ARG A 4 -20.16 27.45 0.74
CA ARG A 4 -18.88 27.50 -0.03
C ARG A 4 -17.86 26.39 0.24
N TYR A 5 -17.55 25.71 -0.85
CA TYR A 5 -16.32 24.97 -1.17
C TYR A 5 -15.03 25.73 -0.82
N ALA A 6 -13.97 24.94 -0.60
CA ALA A 6 -12.54 25.24 -0.76
C ALA A 6 -11.69 25.16 0.54
N SER A 7 -10.88 24.10 0.61
CA SER A 7 -9.50 24.16 1.12
C SER A 7 -8.67 23.34 0.12
N ALA A 8 -8.15 23.97 -0.92
CA ALA A 8 -6.87 24.68 -0.94
C ALA A 8 -5.69 23.69 -1.05
N VAL A 9 -5.28 23.51 -2.30
CA VAL A 9 -3.94 23.11 -2.75
C VAL A 9 -2.88 23.83 -1.93
N LEU A 10 -1.88 23.10 -1.43
CA LEU A 10 -0.56 23.66 -1.18
C LEU A 10 0.49 22.79 -1.86
N ALA A 11 0.89 23.26 -3.03
CA ALA A 11 2.13 22.89 -3.68
C ALA A 11 3.31 23.28 -2.78
N ALA A 12 4.23 22.35 -2.55
CA ALA A 12 5.52 22.65 -1.96
C ALA A 12 6.62 21.98 -2.81
N LEU A 13 7.17 22.80 -3.71
CA LEU A 13 8.54 22.82 -4.25
C LEU A 13 9.20 21.45 -4.51
N MET A 14 9.34 21.00 -5.76
CA MET A 14 10.40 21.46 -6.68
C MET A 14 11.67 21.98 -5.96
N GLY A 15 12.43 21.03 -5.41
CA GLY A 15 13.83 21.21 -5.05
C GLY A 15 14.71 20.97 -6.29
N LEU A 16 15.18 22.07 -6.84
CA LEU A 16 16.07 22.21 -8.00
C LEU A 16 17.38 21.44 -7.79
N SER A 17 17.69 20.56 -8.74
CA SER A 17 18.98 19.91 -8.93
C SER A 17 20.06 20.95 -9.25
N VAL A 18 20.93 21.23 -8.28
CA VAL A 18 22.20 21.91 -8.55
C VAL A 18 23.23 20.85 -8.93
N ALA A 19 23.55 20.84 -10.22
CA ALA A 19 24.77 20.27 -10.73
C ALA A 19 25.96 21.09 -10.19
N ALA A 20 26.75 20.49 -9.31
CA ALA A 20 28.10 20.94 -9.00
C ALA A 20 29.07 19.81 -9.37
N CYS A 21 29.54 19.87 -10.61
CA CYS A 21 30.68 19.09 -11.08
C CYS A 21 31.91 19.99 -10.90
N ALA A 22 32.70 19.77 -9.85
CA ALA A 22 34.13 20.10 -9.75
C ALA A 22 34.60 19.95 -8.30
N SER A 23 35.30 18.85 -8.02
CA SER A 23 36.58 18.82 -7.29
C SER A 23 36.92 17.37 -7.02
N THR A 24 38.03 16.93 -7.62
CA THR A 24 38.65 15.65 -7.28
C THR A 24 39.13 15.73 -5.83
N SER A 25 38.62 14.81 -5.02
CA SER A 25 39.23 14.39 -3.76
C SER A 25 39.06 12.89 -3.73
N GLU A 26 40.14 12.18 -4.02
CA GLU A 26 40.30 10.75 -3.83
C GLU A 26 40.21 10.46 -2.33
N GLN A 27 38.99 10.48 -1.79
CA GLN A 27 38.68 9.94 -0.48
C GLN A 27 38.43 8.46 -0.72
N ALA A 28 39.39 7.61 -0.34
CA ALA A 28 39.24 6.17 -0.33
C ALA A 28 37.93 5.83 0.40
N ALA A 29 36.90 5.51 -0.38
CA ALA A 29 35.61 5.11 0.14
C ALA A 29 35.81 3.75 0.79
N ALA A 30 35.59 3.69 2.11
CA ALA A 30 35.38 2.42 2.79
C ALA A 30 34.30 1.63 2.02
N PRO A 31 34.43 0.31 1.87
CA PRO A 31 33.46 -0.48 1.12
C PRO A 31 32.06 -0.20 1.65
N ALA A 32 31.18 0.34 0.80
CA ALA A 32 29.79 0.55 1.15
C ALA A 32 29.19 -0.81 1.53
N GLU A 33 28.72 -0.95 2.76
CA GLU A 33 27.97 -2.14 3.16
C GLU A 33 26.81 -2.35 2.17
N PRO A 34 26.56 -3.60 1.74
CA PRO A 34 25.48 -3.88 0.81
C PRO A 34 24.16 -3.40 1.41
N ALA A 35 23.50 -2.48 0.71
CA ALA A 35 22.20 -1.96 1.11
C ALA A 35 21.25 -3.15 1.32
N LYS A 36 20.69 -3.26 2.52
CA LYS A 36 19.71 -4.31 2.82
C LYS A 36 18.56 -4.20 1.84
N PRO A 37 18.05 -5.32 1.30
CA PRO A 37 16.92 -5.28 0.40
C PRO A 37 15.73 -4.67 1.14
N THR A 38 15.13 -3.66 0.51
CA THR A 38 13.95 -2.95 1.02
C THR A 38 12.80 -3.15 0.04
N LEU A 39 11.56 -3.10 0.54
CA LEU A 39 10.39 -3.13 -0.33
C LEU A 39 10.37 -1.91 -1.24
N SER A 40 9.93 -2.12 -2.49
CA SER A 40 9.64 -1.02 -3.39
C SER A 40 8.54 -0.10 -2.81
N ALA A 41 8.53 1.16 -3.21
CA ALA A 41 7.49 2.12 -2.80
C ALA A 41 6.09 1.63 -3.20
N GLU A 42 5.96 1.00 -4.36
CA GLU A 42 4.70 0.39 -4.83
C GLU A 42 4.24 -0.74 -3.90
N ALA A 43 5.16 -1.64 -3.49
CA ALA A 43 4.81 -2.73 -2.59
C ALA A 43 4.38 -2.23 -1.21
N GLN A 44 5.01 -1.17 -0.70
CA GLN A 44 4.61 -0.52 0.55
C GLN A 44 3.20 0.07 0.44
N ALA A 45 2.92 0.81 -0.65
CA ALA A 45 1.61 1.39 -0.90
C ALA A 45 0.51 0.33 -1.05
N ALA A 46 0.79 -0.74 -1.82
CA ALA A 46 -0.13 -1.86 -2.00
C ALA A 46 -0.45 -2.55 -0.66
N LEU A 47 0.58 -2.82 0.17
CA LEU A 47 0.38 -3.45 1.47
C LEU A 47 -0.45 -2.56 2.41
N ALA A 48 -0.19 -1.24 2.42
CA ALA A 48 -0.97 -0.29 3.22
C ALA A 48 -2.44 -0.25 2.79
N GLN A 49 -2.71 -0.22 1.48
CA GLN A 49 -4.07 -0.27 0.96
C GLN A 49 -4.78 -1.57 1.35
N ALA A 50 -4.12 -2.72 1.17
CA ALA A 50 -4.69 -4.02 1.55
C ALA A 50 -5.02 -4.12 3.04
N GLN A 51 -4.19 -3.53 3.92
CA GLN A 51 -4.47 -3.46 5.36
C GLN A 51 -5.70 -2.58 5.67
N ALA A 52 -5.84 -1.45 4.96
CA ALA A 52 -7.01 -0.58 5.09
C ALA A 52 -8.30 -1.28 4.62
N ASP A 53 -8.26 -1.97 3.48
CA ASP A 53 -9.39 -2.72 2.93
C ASP A 53 -9.81 -3.85 3.87
N ALA A 54 -8.85 -4.60 4.41
CA ALA A 54 -9.12 -5.66 5.38
C ALA A 54 -9.79 -5.10 6.65
N LYS A 55 -9.32 -3.96 7.16
CA LYS A 55 -9.94 -3.29 8.31
C LYS A 55 -11.38 -2.85 8.01
N ALA A 56 -11.63 -2.29 6.82
CA ALA A 56 -12.96 -1.90 6.40
C ALA A 56 -13.90 -3.11 6.31
N ALA A 57 -13.46 -4.19 5.66
CA ALA A 57 -14.24 -5.43 5.55
C ALA A 57 -14.52 -6.08 6.92
N GLN A 58 -13.58 -6.01 7.87
CA GLN A 58 -13.80 -6.50 9.23
C GLN A 58 -14.88 -5.67 9.95
N ALA A 59 -14.85 -4.35 9.80
CA ALA A 59 -15.84 -3.45 10.41
C ALA A 59 -17.25 -3.66 9.85
N SER A 60 -17.39 -4.08 8.59
CA SER A 60 -18.66 -4.42 7.95
C SER A 60 -19.05 -5.90 8.07
N PHE A 61 -18.30 -6.71 8.83
CA PHE A 61 -18.51 -8.17 8.94
C PHE A 61 -18.53 -8.90 7.58
N THR A 62 -17.81 -8.37 6.58
CA THR A 62 -17.67 -8.95 5.24
C THR A 62 -16.25 -9.49 5.00
N TYR A 63 -15.43 -9.63 6.03
CA TYR A 63 -14.06 -10.11 5.87
C TYR A 63 -14.01 -11.62 5.67
N TRP A 64 -13.51 -12.06 4.51
CA TRP A 64 -13.44 -13.47 4.15
C TRP A 64 -12.06 -14.09 4.46
N ILE A 65 -12.04 -15.37 4.84
CA ILE A 65 -10.81 -16.13 5.17
C ILE A 65 -9.74 -16.13 4.05
N PRO A 66 -10.09 -16.18 2.74
CA PRO A 66 -9.09 -16.06 1.69
C PRO A 66 -8.38 -14.69 1.68
N ALA A 67 -9.07 -13.60 2.04
CA ALA A 67 -8.46 -12.28 2.15
C ALA A 67 -7.49 -12.22 3.33
N GLU A 68 -7.84 -12.85 4.45
CA GLU A 68 -6.92 -13.01 5.59
C GLU A 68 -5.67 -13.80 5.24
N SER A 69 -5.84 -14.91 4.54
CA SER A 69 -4.74 -15.75 4.09
C SER A 69 -3.81 -15.01 3.12
N ALA A 70 -4.38 -14.21 2.22
CA ALA A 70 -3.64 -13.36 1.30
C ALA A 70 -2.85 -12.27 2.06
N LEU A 71 -3.49 -11.59 3.02
CA LEU A 71 -2.85 -10.53 3.79
C LEU A 71 -1.66 -11.08 4.60
N LYS A 72 -1.81 -12.25 5.24
CA LYS A 72 -0.69 -12.93 5.93
C LYS A 72 0.45 -13.23 4.97
N LYS A 73 0.18 -13.76 3.77
CA LYS A 73 1.22 -14.02 2.75
C LYS A 73 1.92 -12.73 2.30
N ALA A 74 1.19 -11.63 2.14
CA ALA A 74 1.77 -10.33 1.83
C ALA A 74 2.71 -9.86 2.96
N GLN A 75 2.29 -10.02 4.22
CA GLN A 75 3.11 -9.66 5.38
C GLN A 75 4.36 -10.53 5.51
N GLU A 76 4.28 -11.84 5.24
CA GLU A 76 5.46 -12.72 5.25
C GLU A 76 6.44 -12.36 4.12
N ALA A 77 5.94 -12.08 2.91
CA ALA A 77 6.78 -11.62 1.80
C ALA A 77 7.45 -10.27 2.10
N ALA A 78 6.75 -9.37 2.80
CA ALA A 78 7.29 -8.09 3.23
C ALA A 78 8.52 -8.24 4.14
N LYS A 79 8.55 -9.26 5.02
CA LYS A 79 9.68 -9.52 5.93
C LYS A 79 10.98 -9.86 5.18
N VAL A 80 10.87 -10.43 3.98
CA VAL A 80 12.01 -10.80 3.14
C VAL A 80 12.19 -9.87 1.94
N ALA A 81 11.53 -8.70 1.96
CA ALA A 81 11.55 -7.69 0.90
C ALA A 81 11.13 -8.20 -0.51
N ASP A 82 10.31 -9.26 -0.57
CA ASP A 82 9.75 -9.77 -1.82
C ASP A 82 8.59 -8.86 -2.29
N SER A 83 8.96 -7.81 -3.02
CA SER A 83 8.02 -6.80 -3.52
C SER A 83 6.98 -7.39 -4.47
N ALA A 84 7.34 -8.38 -5.29
CA ALA A 84 6.43 -8.98 -6.26
C ALA A 84 5.31 -9.77 -5.57
N THR A 85 5.67 -10.59 -4.58
CA THR A 85 4.67 -11.33 -3.79
C THR A 85 3.83 -10.39 -2.94
N VAL A 86 4.41 -9.33 -2.35
CA VAL A 86 3.65 -8.31 -1.61
C VAL A 86 2.58 -7.70 -2.50
N ILE A 87 2.94 -7.19 -3.67
CA ILE A 87 1.98 -6.54 -4.60
C ILE A 87 0.89 -7.52 -5.00
N LYS A 88 1.25 -8.73 -5.43
CA LYS A 88 0.28 -9.75 -5.88
C LYS A 88 -0.73 -10.10 -4.78
N GLN A 89 -0.24 -10.36 -3.57
CA GLN A 89 -1.10 -10.76 -2.46
C GLN A 89 -1.94 -9.58 -1.96
N ALA A 90 -1.37 -8.38 -1.89
CA ALA A 90 -2.10 -7.16 -1.51
C ALA A 90 -3.26 -6.87 -2.48
N GLN A 91 -3.02 -6.96 -3.79
CA GLN A 91 -4.09 -6.81 -4.80
C GLN A 91 -5.20 -7.85 -4.62
N MET A 92 -4.86 -9.08 -4.26
CA MET A 92 -5.86 -10.12 -3.98
C MET A 92 -6.70 -9.80 -2.73
N VAL A 93 -6.09 -9.25 -1.68
CA VAL A 93 -6.82 -8.76 -0.50
C VAL A 93 -7.83 -7.69 -0.91
N SER A 94 -7.39 -6.65 -1.61
CA SER A 94 -8.24 -5.55 -2.07
C SER A 94 -9.38 -6.04 -2.98
N ALA A 95 -9.09 -6.95 -3.91
CA ALA A 95 -10.09 -7.52 -4.80
C ALA A 95 -11.17 -8.31 -4.02
N LEU A 96 -10.75 -9.15 -3.08
CA LEU A 96 -11.67 -9.94 -2.26
C LEU A 96 -12.53 -9.06 -1.34
N CYS A 97 -11.93 -8.04 -0.71
CA CYS A 97 -12.66 -7.09 0.13
C CYS A 97 -13.66 -6.26 -0.68
N LYS A 98 -13.32 -5.90 -1.93
CA LYS A 98 -14.25 -5.22 -2.83
C LYS A 98 -15.43 -6.11 -3.21
N VAL A 99 -15.19 -7.39 -3.51
CA VAL A 99 -16.28 -8.33 -3.82
C VAL A 99 -17.16 -8.56 -2.58
N SER A 100 -16.54 -8.77 -1.42
CA SER A 100 -17.29 -9.06 -0.19
C SER A 100 -18.09 -7.86 0.32
N ALA A 101 -17.68 -6.63 -0.01
CA ALA A 101 -18.45 -5.42 0.32
C ALA A 101 -19.87 -5.41 -0.29
N HIS A 102 -20.13 -6.18 -1.35
CA HIS A 102 -21.46 -6.32 -1.95
C HIS A 102 -22.32 -7.41 -1.30
N GLN A 103 -21.77 -8.20 -0.38
CA GLN A 103 -22.50 -9.29 0.26
C GLN A 103 -23.78 -8.83 1.00
N PRO A 104 -23.79 -7.70 1.73
CA PRO A 104 -25.00 -7.22 2.40
C PRO A 104 -26.11 -6.77 1.44
N ASP A 105 -25.78 -6.49 0.18
CA ASP A 105 -26.73 -6.01 -0.83
C ASP A 105 -27.54 -7.16 -1.48
N TYR A 106 -27.19 -8.43 -1.23
CA TYR A 106 -27.94 -9.54 -1.79
C TYR A 106 -29.35 -9.62 -1.19
N PRO A 107 -30.38 -9.85 -2.02
CA PRO A 107 -31.75 -10.02 -1.52
C PRO A 107 -31.84 -11.26 -0.62
N SER A 108 -32.63 -11.14 0.47
CA SER A 108 -32.91 -12.29 1.33
C SER A 108 -33.64 -13.38 0.54
N THR A 109 -33.17 -14.62 0.70
CA THR A 109 -33.83 -15.82 0.16
C THR A 109 -34.82 -16.43 1.15
N GLU A 110 -34.99 -15.84 2.34
CA GLU A 110 -35.99 -16.33 3.28
C GLU A 110 -37.40 -16.06 2.73
N MET A 111 -38.20 -17.12 2.64
CA MET A 111 -39.62 -16.97 2.35
C MET A 111 -40.29 -16.34 3.57
N LYS A 112 -40.92 -15.17 3.36
CA LYS A 112 -41.72 -14.49 4.38
C LYS A 112 -42.99 -15.24 4.71
#